data_AF-A0A3D5Q6V1-F1
#
_entry.id   AF-A0A3D5Q6V1-F1
#
_cell.length_a   1.000
_cell.length_b   1.000
_cell.length_c   1.000
_cell.angle_alpha   90.00
_cell.angle_beta   90.00
_cell.angle_gamma   90.00
#
_symmetry.space_group_name_H-M   'P 1'
#
loop_
_entity.id
_entity.type
_entity.pdbx_description
1 polymer ?
#
loop_
_entity_poly.entity_id
_entity_poly.type
_entity_poly.pdbx_seq_one_letter_code
_entity_poly.pdbx_strand_id
1 'polypeptide(L)'
;DHGGVIFLDLRDRDGISQVVFDPDTEESFALAEKVRSEFVIQVTGRVRRRPAGTENDNMPTGQVEVLGKQLNILNAAATPPFPLDEHVDVGEDVRLKYRFVDLRRPEMLNRLRFRSRVTSYIRNFLDSRGFMDVETPILTRATP
;
A
#
# COMPACT_ATOMS: atom_id res chain seq x y z
N ASP A 1 18.55 7.10 -6.15
CA ASP A 1 19.85 7.35 -5.49
C ASP A 1 20.46 8.59 -6.13
N HIS A 2 20.68 9.63 -5.35
CA HIS A 2 21.27 10.89 -5.80
C HIS A 2 22.69 11.11 -5.25
N GLY A 3 23.40 10.04 -4.87
CA GLY A 3 24.83 10.09 -4.51
C GLY A 3 25.14 10.75 -3.16
N GLY A 4 24.09 11.01 -2.36
CA GLY A 4 24.22 11.61 -1.03
C GLY A 4 22.93 11.62 -0.22
N VAL A 5 21.78 11.21 -0.79
CA VAL A 5 20.50 11.06 -0.10
C VAL A 5 19.72 9.92 -0.79
N ILE A 6 19.07 9.06 0.01
CA ILE A 6 18.21 7.98 -0.49
C ILE A 6 16.75 8.33 -0.22
N PHE A 7 15.92 8.19 -1.26
CA PHE A 7 14.47 8.39 -1.20
C PHE A 7 13.76 7.05 -1.37
N LEU A 8 12.87 6.73 -0.44
CA LEU A 8 12.00 5.56 -0.51
C LEU A 8 10.53 6.01 -0.43
N ASP A 9 9.73 5.55 -1.38
CA ASP A 9 8.27 5.67 -1.31
C ASP A 9 7.71 4.48 -0.53
N LEU A 10 7.35 4.72 0.73
CA LEU A 10 6.76 3.70 1.59
C LEU A 10 5.25 3.70 1.42
N ARG A 11 4.70 2.58 0.94
CA ARG A 11 3.26 2.39 0.73
C ARG A 11 2.64 1.52 1.82
N ASP A 12 1.51 1.94 2.34
CA ASP A 12 0.62 1.12 3.17
C ASP A 12 -0.81 1.12 2.62
N ARG A 13 -1.80 0.78 3.46
CA ARG A 13 -3.21 0.73 3.04
C ARG A 13 -3.86 2.11 2.82
N ASP A 14 -3.29 3.16 3.40
CA ASP A 14 -3.85 4.52 3.45
C ASP A 14 -3.13 5.47 2.47
N GLY A 15 -1.94 5.12 2.01
CA GLY A 15 -1.31 5.79 0.89
C GLY A 15 0.19 5.54 0.80
N ILE A 16 0.88 6.52 0.23
CA ILE A 16 2.34 6.54 0.14
C ILE A 16 2.86 7.68 1.03
N SER A 17 4.03 7.50 1.62
CA SER A 17 4.80 8.57 2.25
C SER A 17 6.26 8.49 1.81
N GLN A 18 6.87 9.65 1.54
CA GLN A 18 8.29 9.72 1.26
C GLN A 18 9.08 9.53 2.56
N VAL A 19 10.07 8.66 2.51
CA VAL A 19 11.10 8.47 3.55
C VAL A 19 12.44 8.85 2.96
N VAL A 20 13.21 9.66 3.70
CA VAL A 20 14.51 10.16 3.30
C VAL A 20 15.57 9.64 4.27
N PHE A 21 16.67 9.10 3.75
CA PHE A 21 17.83 8.72 4.53
C PHE A 21 19.03 9.58 4.12
N ASP A 22 19.59 10.27 5.11
CA ASP A 22 20.81 11.07 4.98
C ASP A 22 22.03 10.21 5.39
N PRO A 23 23.24 10.47 4.87
CA PRO A 23 24.44 9.67 5.12
C PRO A 23 24.86 9.65 6.59
N ASP A 24 24.46 10.67 7.36
CA ASP A 24 24.67 10.80 8.80
C ASP A 24 24.08 9.63 9.61
N THR A 25 23.18 8.84 9.00
CA THR A 25 22.58 7.63 9.58
C THR A 25 23.15 6.36 8.95
N GLU A 26 24.47 6.17 9.03
CA GLU A 26 25.24 5.14 8.30
C GLU A 26 24.58 3.75 8.23
N GLU A 27 24.14 3.18 9.37
CA GLU A 27 23.52 1.85 9.39
C GLU A 27 22.19 1.81 8.62
N SER A 28 21.33 2.80 8.84
CA SER A 28 20.05 2.89 8.13
C SER A 28 20.22 3.23 6.67
N PHE A 29 21.22 4.05 6.33
CA PHE A 29 21.59 4.41 4.97
C PHE A 29 22.06 3.18 4.19
N ALA A 30 22.98 2.39 4.75
CA ALA A 30 23.47 1.16 4.15
C ALA A 30 22.37 0.08 3.99
N LEU A 31 21.38 0.04 4.89
CA LEU A 31 20.21 -0.81 4.71
C LEU A 31 19.28 -0.26 3.61
N ALA A 32 19.09 1.05 3.53
CA ALA A 32 18.25 1.68 2.51
C ALA A 32 18.80 1.44 1.10
N GLU A 33 20.13 1.43 0.91
CA GLU A 33 20.78 1.06 -0.35
C GLU A 33 20.45 -0.35 -0.83
N LYS A 34 20.11 -1.26 0.09
CA LYS A 34 19.76 -2.66 -0.21
C LYS A 34 18.27 -2.82 -0.52
N VAL A 35 17.42 -1.87 -0.14
CA VAL A 35 15.98 -1.93 -0.40
C VAL A 35 15.73 -1.96 -1.90
N ARG A 36 14.85 -2.87 -2.33
CA ARG A 36 14.35 -2.96 -3.71
C ARG A 36 12.83 -2.85 -3.70
N SER A 37 12.25 -2.74 -4.88
CA SER A 37 10.81 -2.65 -5.07
C SER A 37 10.06 -3.72 -4.28
N GLU A 38 8.98 -3.30 -3.62
CA GLU A 38 8.05 -4.17 -2.89
C GLU A 38 8.61 -4.92 -1.66
N PHE A 39 9.79 -4.53 -1.16
CA PHE A 39 10.28 -4.99 0.15
C PHE A 39 9.32 -4.58 1.26
N VAL A 40 9.14 -5.45 2.25
CA VAL A 40 8.39 -5.13 3.47
C VAL A 40 9.36 -4.56 4.48
N ILE A 41 9.22 -3.27 4.76
CA ILE A 41 10.12 -2.54 5.64
C ILE A 41 9.36 -1.88 6.79
N GLN A 42 10.04 -1.68 7.89
CA GLN A 42 9.61 -0.86 9.02
C GLN A 42 10.58 0.31 9.16
N VAL A 43 10.05 1.51 9.26
CA VAL A 43 10.84 2.74 9.41
C VAL A 43 10.41 3.44 10.70
N THR A 44 11.38 3.84 11.50
CA THR A 44 11.19 4.82 12.58
C THR A 44 11.94 6.09 12.19
N GLY A 45 11.27 7.23 12.27
CA GLY A 45 11.84 8.50 11.82
C GLY A 45 11.12 9.71 12.38
N ARG A 46 11.54 10.90 11.94
CA ARG A 46 10.92 12.17 12.30
C ARG A 46 10.21 12.75 11.09
N VAL A 47 8.94 13.10 11.23
CA VAL A 47 8.21 13.87 10.21
C VAL A 47 8.76 15.30 10.17
N ARG A 48 9.10 15.78 8.98
CA ARG A 48 9.50 17.18 8.72
C ARG A 48 8.78 17.69 7.47
N ARG A 49 8.69 19.02 7.33
CA ARG A 49 8.31 19.62 6.04
C ARG A 49 9.38 19.30 5.01
N ARG A 50 8.97 19.08 3.77
CA ARG A 50 9.90 18.94 2.67
C ARG A 50 10.64 20.27 2.43
N PRO A 51 11.89 20.24 1.93
CA PRO A 51 12.58 21.45 1.50
C PRO A 51 11.77 22.22 0.47
N ALA A 52 11.86 23.56 0.50
CA ALA A 52 11.14 24.41 -0.43
C ALA A 52 11.45 24.05 -1.89
N GLY A 53 10.42 23.89 -2.71
CA GLY A 53 10.51 23.50 -4.12
C GLY A 53 10.56 21.99 -4.35
N THR A 54 10.48 21.17 -3.30
CA THR A 54 10.39 19.71 -3.42
C THR A 54 9.02 19.17 -3.06
N GLU A 55 8.05 20.01 -2.69
CA GLU A 55 6.66 19.63 -2.42
C GLU A 55 6.02 18.90 -3.62
N ASN A 56 5.11 17.95 -3.37
CA ASN A 56 4.45 17.16 -4.41
C ASN A 56 2.93 17.18 -4.20
N ASP A 57 2.24 17.99 -5.00
CA ASP A 57 0.78 18.15 -4.91
C ASP A 57 -0.01 16.94 -5.41
N ASN A 58 0.62 16.01 -6.13
CA ASN A 58 0.00 14.76 -6.57
C ASN A 58 -0.05 13.70 -5.47
N MET A 59 0.52 13.98 -4.30
CA MET A 59 0.65 13.05 -3.19
C MET A 59 -0.02 13.63 -1.94
N PRO A 60 -0.94 12.91 -1.26
CA PRO A 60 -1.60 13.42 -0.05
C PRO A 60 -0.63 13.80 1.07
N THR A 61 0.53 13.13 1.13
CA THR A 61 1.61 13.38 2.08
C THR A 61 2.71 14.28 1.51
N GLY A 62 2.57 14.78 0.28
CA GLY A 62 3.67 15.39 -0.47
C GLY A 62 4.17 16.75 0.02
N GLN A 63 3.56 17.30 1.08
CA GLN A 63 4.02 18.49 1.80
C GLN A 63 5.02 18.15 2.94
N VAL A 64 5.08 16.88 3.33
CA VAL A 64 5.92 16.38 4.43
C VAL A 64 6.71 15.15 3.97
N GLU A 65 7.76 14.83 4.72
CA GLU A 65 8.53 13.61 4.55
C GLU A 65 8.97 13.07 5.91
N VAL A 66 9.37 11.80 5.94
CA VAL A 66 9.94 11.17 7.13
C VAL A 66 11.46 11.13 6.97
N LEU A 67 12.19 11.85 7.82
CA LEU A 67 13.63 11.64 7.98
C LEU A 67 13.83 10.32 8.75
N GLY A 68 14.28 9.28 8.05
CA GLY A 68 14.51 7.94 8.58
C GLY A 68 15.65 7.93 9.59
N LYS A 69 15.42 7.34 10.76
CA LYS A 69 16.42 7.14 11.82
C LYS A 69 16.79 5.67 12.00
N GLN A 70 15.81 4.79 11.82
CA GLN A 70 15.98 3.35 11.90
C GLN A 70 15.19 2.72 10.76
N LEU A 71 15.79 1.72 10.12
CA LEU A 71 15.19 0.94 9.05
C LEU A 71 15.39 -0.55 9.35
N ASN A 72 14.29 -1.30 9.40
CA ASN A 72 14.31 -2.75 9.48
C ASN A 72 13.68 -3.33 8.21
N ILE A 73 14.40 -4.24 7.54
CA ILE A 73 13.81 -5.04 6.46
C ILE A 73 13.11 -6.23 7.12
N LEU A 74 11.77 -6.16 7.20
CA LEU A 74 10.96 -7.23 7.77
C LEU A 74 10.92 -8.45 6.84
N ASN A 75 10.87 -8.20 5.52
CA ASN A 75 10.97 -9.25 4.52
C ASN A 75 11.46 -8.70 3.18
N ALA A 76 12.40 -9.41 2.55
CA ALA A 76 12.81 -9.12 1.19
C ALA A 76 11.75 -9.61 0.19
N ALA A 77 11.67 -8.98 -0.98
CA ALA A 77 10.77 -9.37 -2.05
C ALA A 77 11.54 -9.63 -3.35
N ALA A 78 11.12 -10.65 -4.09
CA ALA A 78 11.52 -10.78 -5.49
C ALA A 78 10.86 -9.65 -6.31
N THR A 79 11.49 -9.29 -7.43
CA THR A 79 10.91 -8.32 -8.37
C THR A 79 9.48 -8.74 -8.75
N PRO A 80 8.48 -7.85 -8.61
CA PRO A 80 7.11 -8.21 -8.92
C PRO A 80 6.97 -8.56 -10.41
N PRO A 81 6.05 -9.48 -10.78
CA PRO A 81 5.88 -9.93 -12.16
C PRO A 81 5.38 -8.84 -13.11
N PHE A 82 4.83 -7.76 -12.55
CA PHE A 82 4.46 -6.53 -13.26
C PHE A 82 4.58 -5.34 -12.30
N PRO A 83 4.82 -4.12 -12.81
CA PRO A 83 4.87 -2.91 -11.99
C PRO A 83 3.50 -2.57 -11.42
N LEU A 84 3.45 -1.96 -10.23
CA LEU A 84 2.20 -1.53 -9.59
C LEU A 84 1.75 -0.12 -10.00
N ASP A 85 2.35 0.43 -11.05
CA ASP A 85 1.98 1.72 -11.63
C ASP A 85 0.62 1.61 -12.37
N GLU A 86 -0.16 2.69 -12.36
CA GLU A 86 -1.47 2.76 -13.00
C GLU A 86 -1.38 2.86 -14.52
N HIS A 87 -0.23 3.26 -15.07
CA HIS A 87 -0.05 3.51 -16.51
C HIS A 87 0.46 2.32 -17.30
N VAL A 88 0.68 1.17 -16.67
CA VAL A 88 1.18 -0.03 -17.35
C VAL A 88 0.01 -0.96 -17.66
N ASP A 89 -0.19 -1.21 -18.95
CA ASP A 89 -1.16 -2.19 -19.41
C ASP A 89 -0.61 -3.60 -19.18
N VAL A 90 -1.30 -4.38 -18.34
CA VAL A 90 -0.91 -5.73 -17.92
C VAL A 90 -2.09 -6.65 -18.21
N GLY A 91 -1.82 -7.75 -18.93
CA GLY A 91 -2.82 -8.76 -19.28
C GLY A 91 -3.60 -9.26 -18.06
N GLU A 92 -4.91 -9.43 -18.25
CA GLU A 92 -5.82 -9.87 -17.17
C GLU A 92 -5.43 -11.25 -16.63
N ASP A 93 -4.97 -12.15 -17.48
CA ASP A 93 -4.47 -13.48 -17.13
C ASP A 93 -3.30 -13.41 -16.13
N VAL A 94 -2.34 -12.50 -16.36
CA VAL A 94 -1.21 -12.26 -15.46
C VAL A 94 -1.68 -11.64 -14.15
N ARG A 95 -2.59 -10.66 -14.21
CA ARG A 95 -3.17 -10.01 -13.03
C ARG A 95 -3.96 -10.99 -12.16
N LEU A 96 -4.70 -11.92 -12.76
CA LEU A 96 -5.42 -12.96 -12.03
C LEU A 96 -4.47 -14.02 -11.45
N LYS A 97 -3.45 -14.43 -12.20
CA LYS A 97 -2.42 -15.36 -11.71
C LYS A 97 -1.68 -14.83 -10.49
N TYR A 98 -1.35 -13.54 -10.49
CA TYR A 98 -0.66 -12.87 -9.39
C TYR A 98 -1.57 -11.85 -8.69
N ARG A 99 -2.83 -12.23 -8.46
CA ARG A 99 -3.84 -11.32 -7.88
C ARG A 99 -3.44 -10.74 -6.54
N PHE A 100 -2.64 -11.45 -5.75
CA PHE A 100 -2.09 -10.96 -4.48
C PHE A 100 -1.15 -9.74 -4.64
N VAL A 101 -0.49 -9.58 -5.80
CA VAL A 101 0.28 -8.37 -6.15
C VAL A 101 -0.66 -7.31 -6.70
N ASP A 102 -1.58 -7.66 -7.61
CA ASP A 102 -2.53 -6.72 -8.22
C ASP A 102 -3.43 -6.02 -7.18
N LEU A 103 -3.83 -6.74 -6.12
CA LEU A 103 -4.63 -6.19 -5.03
C LEU A 103 -3.89 -5.13 -4.18
N ARG A 104 -2.57 -4.97 -4.34
CA ARG A 104 -1.79 -3.90 -3.71
C ARG A 104 -1.96 -2.54 -4.40
N ARG A 105 -2.47 -2.53 -5.63
CA ARG A 105 -2.70 -1.29 -6.39
C ARG A 105 -3.79 -0.45 -5.70
N PRO A 106 -3.63 0.89 -5.57
CA PRO A 106 -4.59 1.75 -4.91
C PRO A 106 -6.02 1.60 -5.45
N GLU A 107 -6.18 1.52 -6.78
CA GLU A 107 -7.45 1.27 -7.45
C GLU A 107 -8.17 0.00 -6.93
N MET A 108 -7.45 -1.12 -6.85
CA MET A 108 -8.01 -2.41 -6.42
C MET A 108 -8.33 -2.42 -4.93
N LEU A 109 -7.44 -1.86 -4.10
CA LEU A 109 -7.66 -1.71 -2.66
C LEU A 109 -8.88 -0.84 -2.38
N ASN A 110 -9.04 0.28 -3.09
CA ASN A 110 -10.17 1.20 -2.95
C ASN A 110 -11.50 0.52 -3.31
N ARG A 111 -11.54 -0.31 -4.35
CA ARG A 111 -12.74 -1.11 -4.69
C ARG A 111 -13.12 -2.07 -3.58
N LEU A 112 -12.15 -2.77 -2.97
CA LEU A 112 -12.42 -3.69 -1.86
C LEU A 112 -12.85 -2.95 -0.59
N ARG A 113 -12.21 -1.82 -0.25
CA ARG A 113 -12.62 -0.95 0.86
C ARG A 113 -14.03 -0.42 0.65
N PHE A 114 -14.35 0.02 -0.57
CA PHE A 114 -15.69 0.49 -0.92
C PHE A 114 -16.73 -0.62 -0.76
N ARG A 115 -16.47 -1.81 -1.30
CA ARG A 115 -17.36 -2.98 -1.13
C ARG A 115 -17.62 -3.27 0.35
N SER A 116 -16.57 -3.28 1.19
CA SER A 116 -16.70 -3.48 2.63
C SER A 116 -17.60 -2.43 3.28
N ARG A 117 -17.38 -1.14 2.98
CA ARG A 117 -18.23 -0.04 3.49
C ARG A 117 -19.69 -0.18 3.07
N VAL A 118 -19.95 -0.56 1.83
CA VAL A 118 -21.31 -0.80 1.31
C VAL A 118 -21.98 -1.94 2.07
N THR A 119 -21.31 -3.08 2.23
CA THR A 119 -21.88 -4.22 2.96
C THR A 119 -22.13 -3.89 4.43
N SER A 120 -21.23 -3.15 5.08
CA SER A 120 -21.44 -2.67 6.46
C SER A 120 -22.64 -1.74 6.57
N TYR A 121 -22.78 -0.80 5.64
CA TYR A 121 -23.92 0.12 5.61
C TYR A 121 -25.25 -0.62 5.47
N ILE A 122 -25.34 -1.55 4.51
CA ILE A 122 -26.56 -2.34 4.27
C ILE A 122 -26.93 -3.17 5.50
N ARG A 123 -25.96 -3.87 6.09
CA ARG A 123 -26.18 -4.68 7.30
C ARG A 123 -26.69 -3.83 8.46
N ASN A 124 -26.04 -2.70 8.73
CA ASN A 124 -26.45 -1.79 9.80
C ASN A 124 -27.85 -1.19 9.55
N PHE A 125 -28.18 -0.89 8.29
CA PHE A 125 -29.51 -0.41 7.92
C PHE A 125 -30.60 -1.46 8.22
N LEU A 126 -30.39 -2.70 7.80
CA LEU A 126 -31.34 -3.79 8.02
C LEU A 126 -31.51 -4.13 9.51
N ASP A 127 -30.40 -4.20 10.25
CA ASP A 127 -30.38 -4.43 11.70
C ASP A 127 -31.19 -3.34 12.43
N SER A 128 -30.99 -2.07 12.09
CA SER A 128 -31.75 -0.95 12.67
C SER A 128 -33.26 -1.00 12.42
N ARG A 129 -33.70 -1.83 11.47
CA ARG A 129 -35.11 -2.03 11.10
C ARG A 129 -35.68 -3.35 11.63
N GLY A 130 -34.93 -4.09 12.44
CA GLY A 130 -35.37 -5.35 13.05
C GLY A 130 -35.32 -6.56 12.13
N PHE A 131 -34.57 -6.50 11.01
CA PHE A 131 -34.30 -7.69 10.20
C PHE A 131 -33.24 -8.55 10.90
N MET A 132 -33.33 -9.87 10.70
CA MET A 132 -32.38 -10.85 11.22
C MET A 132 -31.42 -11.30 10.12
N ASP A 133 -30.11 -11.29 10.39
CA ASP A 133 -29.10 -11.86 9.49
C ASP A 133 -29.09 -13.39 9.64
N VAL A 134 -29.68 -14.09 8.68
CA VAL A 134 -29.85 -15.55 8.69
C VAL A 134 -29.00 -16.17 7.59
N GLU A 135 -28.03 -16.99 7.98
CA GLU A 135 -27.23 -17.78 7.04
C GLU A 135 -28.05 -18.98 6.53
N THR A 136 -28.03 -19.21 5.22
CA THR A 136 -28.68 -20.35 4.57
C THR A 136 -27.65 -21.35 4.06
N PRO A 137 -27.95 -22.66 4.03
CA PRO A 137 -26.98 -23.68 3.62
C PRO A 137 -26.52 -23.51 2.16
N ILE A 138 -25.21 -23.70 1.92
CA ILE A 138 -24.61 -23.62 0.56
C ILE A 138 -24.93 -24.88 -0.26
N LEU A 139 -24.92 -26.06 0.36
CA LEU A 139 -25.22 -27.33 -0.30
C LEU A 139 -26.74 -27.56 -0.30
N THR A 140 -27.40 -27.16 -1.38
CA THR A 140 -28.83 -27.33 -1.58
C THR A 140 -29.13 -28.46 -2.57
N ARG A 141 -30.38 -28.92 -2.60
CA ARG A 141 -30.84 -29.79 -3.68
C ARG A 141 -30.74 -29.04 -5.02
N ALA A 142 -30.24 -29.71 -6.06
CA ALA A 142 -30.29 -29.17 -7.42
C ALA A 142 -31.75 -29.10 -7.90
N THR A 143 -32.22 -27.90 -8.19
CA THR A 143 -33.49 -27.64 -8.90
C THR A 143 -33.16 -27.18 -10.31
N PRO A 144 -33.74 -27.78 -11.37
CA PRO A 144 -33.57 -27.33 -12.75
C PRO A 144 -34.01 -25.88 -12.96
#